data_AF-A0A6L7WY99-F1
#
_entry.id   AF-A0A6L7WY99-F1
#
_cell.length_a   1.000
_cell.length_b   1.000
_cell.length_c   1.000
_cell.angle_alpha   90.00
_cell.angle_beta   90.00
_cell.angle_gamma   90.00
#
_symmetry.space_group_name_H-M   'P 1'
#
loop_
_entity.id
_entity.type
_entity.pdbx_description
1 polymer ?
#
loop_
_entity_poly.entity_id
_entity_poly.type
_entity_poly.pdbx_seq_one_letter_code
_entity_poly.pdbx_strand_id
1 'polypeptide(L)'
;MRYRIEIERGSQNFSAYSPDVDGCVATGATEDECRQNMADALAFHFDGMLRQGLPLPQPRPSTDLAGDSVEVSLHAVPVPFTT
;
A
#
# COMPACT_ATOMS: atom_id res chain seq x y z
N MET A 1 -6.97 -7.29 4.64
CA MET A 1 -7.82 -6.07 4.56
C MET A 1 -7.63 -5.45 3.19
N ARG A 2 -8.61 -4.74 2.62
CA ARG A 2 -8.43 -4.07 1.33
C ARG A 2 -8.35 -2.57 1.52
N TYR A 3 -7.37 -1.94 0.88
CA TYR A 3 -7.18 -0.50 0.90
C TYR A 3 -7.24 0.02 -0.54
N ARG A 4 -7.88 1.19 -0.71
CA ARG A 4 -7.86 1.90 -1.98
C ARG A 4 -6.46 2.44 -2.20
N ILE A 5 -5.96 2.31 -3.42
CA ILE A 5 -4.71 2.92 -3.84
C ILE A 5 -4.93 3.70 -5.12
N GLU A 6 -4.17 4.76 -5.30
CA GLU A 6 -4.10 5.51 -6.53
C GLU A 6 -2.72 5.30 -7.13
N ILE A 7 -2.68 4.79 -8.36
CA ILE A 7 -1.43 4.57 -9.09
C ILE A 7 -1.28 5.68 -10.13
N GLU A 8 -0.17 6.40 -10.06
CA GLU A 8 0.19 7.47 -10.97
C GLU A 8 1.41 7.06 -11.80
N ARG A 9 1.33 7.28 -13.11
CA ARG A 9 2.48 7.09 -14.02
C ARG A 9 3.35 8.33 -14.00
N GLY A 10 4.58 8.19 -13.51
CA GLY A 10 5.66 9.15 -13.67
C GLY A 10 6.34 9.06 -15.04
N SER A 11 7.40 9.85 -15.25
CA SER A 11 8.12 9.86 -16.52
C SER A 11 8.82 8.53 -16.84
N GLN A 12 9.28 7.81 -15.81
CA GLN A 12 10.05 6.55 -15.95
C GLN A 12 9.54 5.41 -15.05
N ASN A 13 8.64 5.70 -14.11
CA ASN A 13 8.17 4.74 -13.12
C ASN A 13 6.68 4.95 -12.83
N PHE A 14 6.14 4.10 -11.97
CA PHE A 14 4.83 4.24 -11.37
C PHE A 14 5.01 4.52 -9.88
N SER A 15 4.11 5.32 -9.33
CA SER A 15 4.02 5.60 -7.90
C SER A 15 2.62 5.27 -7.43
N ALA A 16 2.49 4.71 -6.23
CA ALA A 16 1.21 4.36 -5.62
C ALA A 16 1.14 4.93 -4.21
N TYR A 17 -0.03 5.45 -3.86
CA TYR A 17 -0.32 5.91 -2.51
C TYR A 17 -1.74 5.52 -2.11
N SER A 18 -2.00 5.44 -0.81
CA SER A 18 -3.35 5.19 -0.31
C SER A 18 -3.90 6.46 0.31
N PRO A 19 -5.06 6.96 -0.13
CA PRO A 19 -5.70 8.11 0.51
C PRO A 19 -6.27 7.76 1.90
N ASP A 20 -6.24 6.48 2.29
CA ASP A 20 -6.68 5.98 3.61
C ASP A 20 -5.50 5.82 4.59
N VAL A 21 -4.26 5.88 4.11
CA VAL A 21 -3.04 5.64 4.90
C VAL A 21 -2.02 6.73 4.61
N ASP A 22 -2.02 7.74 5.47
CA ASP A 22 -1.09 8.85 5.36
C ASP A 22 0.37 8.39 5.51
N GLY A 23 1.24 8.90 4.65
CA GLY A 23 2.69 8.63 4.71
C GLY A 23 3.13 7.27 4.18
N CYS A 24 2.22 6.47 3.60
CA CYS A 24 2.59 5.22 2.93
C CYS A 24 2.54 5.38 1.40
N VAL A 25 3.71 5.30 0.77
CA VAL A 25 3.90 5.44 -0.68
C VAL A 25 4.85 4.35 -1.17
N ALA A 26 4.59 3.81 -2.35
CA ALA A 26 5.46 2.85 -3.01
C ALA A 26 5.69 3.24 -4.48
N THR A 27 6.78 2.77 -5.07
CA THR A 27 7.09 2.99 -6.49
C THR A 27 7.51 1.69 -7.16
N GLY A 28 7.30 1.55 -8.46
CA GLY A 28 7.78 0.41 -9.26
C GLY A 28 8.06 0.81 -10.71
N ALA A 29 8.87 0.04 -11.43
CA ALA A 29 9.11 0.28 -12.86
C ALA A 29 7.87 -0.04 -13.71
N THR A 30 7.01 -0.93 -13.23
CA THR A 30 5.73 -1.28 -13.86
C THR A 30 4.55 -1.05 -12.90
N GLU A 31 3.33 -0.97 -13.44
CA GLU A 31 2.11 -0.83 -12.64
C GLU A 31 1.93 -2.02 -11.68
N ASP A 32 2.21 -3.23 -12.14
CA ASP A 32 2.11 -4.47 -11.35
C ASP A 32 3.14 -4.49 -10.21
N GLU A 33 4.39 -4.15 -10.52
CA GLU A 33 5.45 -4.00 -9.50
C GLU A 33 5.09 -2.92 -8.48
N CYS A 34 4.58 -1.78 -8.93
CA CYS A 34 4.16 -0.70 -8.05
C CYS A 34 3.00 -1.13 -7.13
N ARG A 35 2.05 -1.90 -7.67
CA ARG A 35 0.91 -2.46 -6.91
C ARG A 35 1.40 -3.45 -5.86
N GLN A 36 2.32 -4.34 -6.22
CA GLN A 36 2.92 -5.30 -5.30
C GLN A 36 3.70 -4.59 -4.19
N ASN A 37 4.58 -3.65 -4.56
CA ASN A 37 5.35 -2.85 -3.61
C ASN A 37 4.45 -2.06 -2.66
N MET A 38 3.30 -1.56 -3.13
CA MET A 38 2.32 -0.87 -2.28
C MET A 38 1.66 -1.82 -1.27
N ALA A 39 1.29 -3.03 -1.70
CA ALA A 39 0.72 -4.04 -0.80
C ALA A 39 1.73 -4.42 0.30
N ASP A 40 2.99 -4.61 -0.06
CA ASP A 40 4.08 -4.95 0.87
C ASP A 40 4.41 -3.78 1.82
N ALA A 41 4.45 -2.54 1.31
CA ALA A 41 4.67 -1.35 2.13
C ALA A 41 3.56 -1.14 3.17
N LEU A 42 2.30 -1.32 2.79
CA LEU A 42 1.16 -1.26 3.70
C LEU A 42 1.23 -2.37 4.75
N ALA A 43 1.53 -3.61 4.34
CA ALA A 43 1.65 -4.73 5.26
C ALA A 43 2.73 -4.48 6.31
N PHE A 44 3.90 -3.99 5.88
CA PHE A 44 5.00 -3.64 6.77
C PHE A 44 4.65 -2.49 7.73
N HIS A 45 4.03 -1.42 7.21
CA HIS A 45 3.61 -0.28 8.04
C HIS A 45 2.62 -0.70 9.12
N PHE A 46 1.63 -1.52 8.76
CA PHE A 46 0.64 -2.03 9.70
C PHE A 46 1.21 -3.00 10.73
N ASP A 47 2.14 -3.88 10.34
CA ASP A 47 2.85 -4.73 11.30
C ASP A 47 3.61 -3.89 12.33
N GLY A 48 4.28 -2.82 11.89
CA GLY A 48 4.94 -1.85 12.76
C GLY A 48 3.97 -1.17 13.73
N MET A 49 2.82 -0.69 13.24
CA MET A 49 1.77 -0.09 14.07
C MET A 49 1.23 -1.08 15.12
N LEU A 50 0.93 -2.32 14.72
CA LEU A 50 0.44 -3.36 15.63
C LEU A 50 1.43 -3.69 16.74
N ARG A 51 2.73 -3.78 16.42
CA ARG A 51 3.80 -4.01 17.42
C ARG A 51 3.92 -2.87 18.43
N GLN A 52 3.57 -1.65 18.02
CA GLN A 52 3.55 -0.47 18.89
C GLN A 52 2.22 -0.30 19.64
N GLY A 53 1.25 -1.18 19.43
CA GLY A 53 -0.10 -1.08 20.02
C GLY A 53 -0.92 0.07 19.43
N LEU A 54 -0.57 0.56 18.23
CA LEU A 54 -1.32 1.60 17.53
C LEU A 54 -2.50 0.98 16.77
N PRO A 55 -3.66 1.66 16.73
CA PRO A 55 -4.80 1.21 15.95
C PRO A 55 -4.51 1.34 14.44
N LEU A 56 -4.91 0.33 13.67
CA LEU A 56 -4.82 0.40 12.22
C LEU A 56 -5.84 1.40 11.65
N PRO A 57 -5.48 2.14 10.58
CA PRO A 57 -6.43 3.00 9.89
C PRO A 57 -7.59 2.17 9.34
N GLN A 58 -8.82 2.66 9.45
CA GLN A 58 -9.96 1.97 8.89
C GLN A 58 -10.02 2.18 7.38
N PRO A 59 -10.05 1.11 6.57
CA PRO A 59 -10.25 1.27 5.14
C PRO A 59 -11.62 1.89 4.90
N ARG A 60 -11.69 2.94 4.07
CA ARG A 60 -12.98 3.52 3.71
C ARG A 60 -13.76 2.49 2.88
N PRO A 61 -15.08 2.31 3.12
CA PRO A 61 -15.87 1.43 2.29
C PRO A 61 -15.81 1.92 0.85
N SER A 62 -15.35 1.05 -0.05
CA SER A 62 -15.32 1.29 -1.49
C SER A 62 -16.77 1.38 -1.99
N THR A 63 -17.35 2.57 -1.90
CA THR A 63 -18.56 2.91 -2.64
C THR A 63 -18.09 3.06 -4.09
N ASP A 64 -18.35 2.01 -4.89
CA ASP A 64 -18.06 1.88 -6.31
C ASP A 64 -17.77 3.22 -7.04
N LEU A 65 -16.51 3.42 -7.47
CA LEU A 65 -16.11 4.35 -8.54
C LEU A 65 -14.64 4.09 -8.94
N ALA A 66 -14.41 3.18 -9.89
CA ALA A 66 -13.23 3.12 -10.78
C ALA A 66 -11.81 3.36 -10.20
N GLY A 67 -11.48 2.87 -9.00
CA GLY A 67 -10.14 2.99 -8.40
C GLY A 67 -9.48 1.65 -8.10
N ASP A 68 -8.15 1.59 -8.23
CA ASP A 68 -7.38 0.39 -7.89
C ASP A 68 -7.44 0.09 -6.39
N SER A 69 -7.40 -1.20 -6.05
CA SER A 69 -7.41 -1.69 -4.68
C SER A 69 -6.39 -2.79 -4.51
N VAL A 70 -5.72 -2.81 -3.37
CA VAL A 70 -4.78 -3.89 -2.99
C VAL A 70 -5.28 -4.62 -1.76
N GLU A 71 -5.13 -5.94 -1.80
CA GLU A 71 -5.32 -6.78 -0.64
C GLU A 71 -4.06 -6.79 0.20
N VAL A 72 -4.13 -6.21 1.38
CA VAL A 72 -3.06 -6.21 2.37
C VAL A 72 -3.24 -7.42 3.26
N SER A 73 -2.37 -8.40 3.05
CA SER A 73 -2.24 -9.59 3.89
C SER A 73 -1.19 -9.33 4.97
N LEU A 74 -1.61 -9.26 6.23
CA LEU A 74 -0.72 -9.04 7.39
C LEU A 74 0.11 -10.29 7.77
N HIS A 75 0.25 -11.28 6.88
CA HIS A 75 1.23 -12.33 7.11
C HIS A 75 2.60 -11.68 7.00
N ALA A 76 3.43 -11.80 8.03
CA ALA A 76 4.73 -11.16 8.12
C ALA A 76 5.60 -11.45 6.88
N VAL A 77 5.51 -10.58 5.86
CA VAL A 77 6.39 -10.65 4.69
C VAL A 77 7.63 -9.85 5.06
N PRO A 78 8.82 -10.45 5.08
CA PRO A 78 10.05 -9.69 5.22
C PRO A 78 10.22 -8.85 3.95
N VAL A 79 9.97 -7.54 4.04
CA VAL A 79 10.31 -6.61 2.96
C VAL A 79 11.82 -6.55 2.80
N PRO A 80 12.39 -6.90 1.63
CA PRO A 80 13.77 -6.55 1.35
C PRO A 80 13.80 -5.05 1.08
N PHE A 81 14.22 -4.25 2.07
CA PHE A 81 14.65 -2.89 1.81
C PHE A 81 15.93 -2.97 0.97
N THR A 82 15.81 -2.95 -0.36
CA THR A 82 16.96 -2.69 -1.23
C THR A 82 17.38 -1.24 -1.03
N THR A 83 18.56 -1.05 -0.41
CA THR A 83 19.27 0.23 -0.28
C THR A 83 20.08 0.52 -1.53
#